data_AF-A0A9N8ELM2-F1
#
_entry.id   AF-A0A9N8ELM2-F1
#
_cell.length_a   1.000
_cell.length_b   1.000
_cell.length_c   1.000
_cell.angle_alpha   90.00
_cell.angle_beta   90.00
_cell.angle_gamma   90.00
#
_symmetry.space_group_name_H-M   'P 1'
#
loop_
_entity.id
_entity.type
_entity.pdbx_description
1 polymer ?
#
loop_
_entity_poly.entity_id
_entity_poly.type
_entity_poly.pdbx_seq_one_letter_code
_entity_poly.pdbx_strand_id
1 'polypeptide(L)'
;MAWNIPRVHRNNHKAKSSTPTLSGDRDESFNDPRHQKIISNPNNDSPNRRAILLLAPILTITAPQVAHAGEVGARITRAVTQSDLGISVRKSVVRGAQVIDQVDGQWERFSDQFGLGAERNKQVGRPTPKVIPDPLPLDATTAKAILDITDGIFLSLLASTGIKRETLEAQINKVATLVRPSFERNNGDQQDLMLSASQNNIQTAAQFNFYSYVHFKAYSDLIIQQGKEFDFNAFRRSFEKQTGDQLVALLLPQDSERGKQQPKTELLLNAKFNQIEQLCQQLKQKGLLSLTERSEVDRESILDWIDDTNSLSFTLALDGDITLGSQMLLQEQGFRLYPDYPRFAVLSLLQNIEGQEAQIDDYYFDTDYNSDPDKFEVKEVVLSVVLDSV
;
A
#
# COMPACT_ATOMS: atom_id res chain seq x y z
N MET A 1 61.95 -16.30 11.69
CA MET A 1 62.07 -16.41 13.17
C MET A 1 60.71 -16.82 13.71
N ALA A 2 60.69 -17.90 14.48
CA ALA A 2 59.53 -18.74 14.78
C ALA A 2 58.67 -18.23 15.93
N TRP A 3 57.34 -18.32 15.81
CA TRP A 3 56.36 -18.37 16.92
C TRP A 3 55.12 -19.12 16.40
N ASN A 4 54.84 -20.35 16.85
CA ASN A 4 54.18 -20.78 18.09
C ASN A 4 52.65 -20.97 17.93
N ILE A 5 52.23 -22.24 17.97
CA ILE A 5 50.84 -22.71 18.03
C ILE A 5 50.47 -22.95 19.50
N PRO A 6 49.28 -22.53 19.96
CA PRO A 6 48.65 -23.16 21.11
C PRO A 6 47.35 -23.89 20.75
N ARG A 7 47.31 -25.17 21.15
CA ARG A 7 46.11 -25.98 21.39
C ARG A 7 45.21 -25.33 22.44
N VAL A 8 43.89 -25.41 22.29
CA VAL A 8 42.95 -25.39 23.43
C VAL A 8 41.91 -26.50 23.32
N HIS A 9 41.57 -26.99 24.50
CA HIS A 9 40.89 -28.19 24.93
C HIS A 9 39.43 -28.41 24.48
N ARG A 10 39.13 -29.69 24.23
CA ARG A 10 37.82 -30.33 24.44
C ARG A 10 37.41 -30.26 25.92
N ASN A 11 36.14 -29.98 26.19
CA ASN A 11 35.47 -30.48 27.40
C ASN A 11 34.08 -31.04 27.04
N ASN A 12 33.94 -32.34 27.34
CA ASN A 12 32.68 -33.07 27.43
C ASN A 12 32.05 -32.83 28.80
N HIS A 13 30.74 -32.63 28.87
CA HIS A 13 29.97 -33.05 30.04
C HIS A 13 28.62 -33.65 29.63
N LYS A 14 28.43 -34.89 30.05
CA LYS A 14 27.21 -35.71 29.97
C LYS A 14 26.28 -35.41 31.16
N ALA A 15 24.98 -35.43 30.84
CA ALA A 15 23.85 -36.07 31.53
C ALA A 15 23.53 -35.76 33.01
N LYS A 16 22.25 -35.47 33.28
CA LYS A 16 21.41 -36.33 34.15
C LYS A 16 19.91 -36.01 34.04
N SER A 17 19.15 -37.10 34.08
CA SER A 17 17.71 -37.29 34.08
C SER A 17 17.04 -37.04 35.43
N SER A 18 15.75 -36.67 35.42
CA SER A 18 14.75 -37.21 36.37
C SER A 18 13.32 -36.79 36.02
N THR A 19 12.48 -37.77 35.69
CA THR A 19 11.01 -37.82 35.83
C THR A 19 10.63 -38.14 37.28
N PRO A 20 9.41 -37.78 37.75
CA PRO A 20 8.30 -38.75 37.89
C PRO A 20 6.90 -38.13 37.55
N THR A 21 5.93 -38.80 36.89
CA THR A 21 4.84 -39.70 37.41
C THR A 21 4.23 -39.29 38.78
N LEU A 22 2.91 -39.24 39.06
CA LEU A 22 1.76 -40.07 38.66
C LEU A 22 0.40 -39.44 39.10
N SER A 23 -0.68 -39.89 38.45
CA SER A 23 -2.05 -40.22 38.94
C SER A 23 -3.03 -39.17 39.49
N GLY A 24 -4.28 -39.27 39.02
CA GLY A 24 -5.46 -38.80 39.76
C GLY A 24 -6.76 -38.84 38.94
N ASP A 25 -7.37 -40.03 38.84
CA ASP A 25 -8.73 -40.27 38.31
C ASP A 25 -9.86 -39.63 39.14
N ARG A 26 -10.99 -39.34 38.47
CA ARG A 26 -12.42 -39.54 38.87
C ARG A 26 -13.33 -38.65 38.00
N ASP A 27 -14.16 -39.16 37.10
CA ASP A 27 -15.45 -39.87 37.26
C ASP A 27 -16.68 -39.04 37.69
N GLU A 28 -17.69 -39.15 36.82
CA GLU A 28 -19.14 -39.26 37.05
C GLU A 28 -20.14 -38.08 36.97
N SER A 29 -21.23 -38.41 36.24
CA SER A 29 -22.65 -37.99 36.31
C SER A 29 -23.04 -36.66 35.64
N PHE A 30 -23.87 -36.59 34.58
CA PHE A 30 -25.22 -37.12 34.27
C PHE A 30 -26.35 -36.44 35.06
N ASN A 31 -27.07 -35.49 34.42
CA ASN A 31 -28.52 -35.29 34.58
C ASN A 31 -29.10 -34.22 33.60
N ASP A 32 -29.98 -34.69 32.72
CA ASP A 32 -31.15 -34.02 32.09
C ASP A 32 -32.39 -34.68 32.79
N PRO A 33 -33.59 -34.08 33.06
CA PRO A 33 -34.46 -33.49 32.03
C PRO A 33 -35.48 -32.38 32.41
N ARG A 34 -35.87 -31.61 31.37
CA ARG A 34 -37.21 -31.10 30.96
C ARG A 34 -38.30 -30.71 31.99
N HIS A 35 -38.92 -29.53 31.77
CA HIS A 35 -40.39 -29.28 31.65
C HIS A 35 -40.65 -27.85 31.10
N GLN A 36 -41.34 -27.68 29.95
CA GLN A 36 -42.75 -27.25 29.74
C GLN A 36 -43.08 -25.79 30.18
N LYS A 37 -43.95 -24.95 29.57
CA LYS A 37 -44.90 -24.95 28.44
C LYS A 37 -45.52 -23.51 28.32
N ILE A 38 -45.71 -23.00 27.09
CA ILE A 38 -46.86 -22.23 26.50
C ILE A 38 -47.36 -20.87 27.10
N ILE A 39 -47.60 -19.85 26.22
CA ILE A 39 -48.89 -19.14 25.89
C ILE A 39 -48.73 -17.64 25.48
N SER A 40 -49.03 -17.37 24.19
CA SER A 40 -49.72 -16.25 23.46
C SER A 40 -49.63 -14.73 23.81
N ASN A 41 -49.23 -13.91 22.82
CA ASN A 41 -49.96 -12.87 22.01
C ASN A 41 -51.04 -11.93 22.66
N PRO A 42 -51.50 -10.82 22.01
CA PRO A 42 -50.85 -9.71 21.25
C PRO A 42 -51.47 -8.29 21.54
N ASN A 43 -50.99 -7.26 20.81
CA ASN A 43 -51.62 -5.96 20.47
C ASN A 43 -51.95 -4.89 21.55
N ASN A 44 -51.44 -3.67 21.36
CA ASN A 44 -52.31 -2.50 21.20
C ASN A 44 -51.63 -1.27 20.58
N ASP A 45 -52.35 -0.66 19.64
CA ASP A 45 -52.05 0.60 18.97
C ASP A 45 -52.26 1.84 19.86
N SER A 46 -51.59 2.92 19.44
CA SER A 46 -51.57 4.38 19.79
C SER A 46 -52.89 5.10 20.21
N PRO A 47 -53.01 6.46 20.37
CA PRO A 47 -52.04 7.59 20.48
C PRO A 47 -52.36 8.67 21.58
N ASN A 48 -51.52 9.73 21.63
CA ASN A 48 -51.81 11.16 21.95
C ASN A 48 -51.63 11.78 23.36
N ARG A 49 -50.66 12.74 23.38
CA ARG A 49 -50.72 14.17 23.82
C ARG A 49 -50.33 14.61 25.26
N ARG A 50 -49.35 15.55 25.22
CA ARG A 50 -49.10 16.75 26.07
C ARG A 50 -48.20 16.66 27.32
N ALA A 51 -46.94 17.06 27.08
CA ALA A 51 -46.20 18.17 27.71
C ALA A 51 -46.27 18.39 29.23
N ILE A 52 -45.12 18.21 29.91
CA ILE A 52 -44.66 19.06 31.03
C ILE A 52 -43.14 19.25 30.91
N LEU A 53 -42.73 20.53 30.86
CA LEU A 53 -41.36 21.05 31.02
C LEU A 53 -40.93 20.95 32.48
N LEU A 54 -39.76 20.36 32.75
CA LEU A 54 -39.01 20.57 33.99
C LEU A 54 -37.50 20.53 33.69
N LEU A 55 -36.86 21.66 33.99
CA LEU A 55 -35.43 21.92 33.98
C LEU A 55 -34.74 21.18 35.14
N ALA A 56 -33.59 20.53 34.89
CA ALA A 56 -32.34 20.54 35.69
C ALA A 56 -31.31 19.50 35.12
N PRO A 57 -30.03 19.54 35.53
CA PRO A 57 -28.86 19.65 34.67
C PRO A 57 -28.37 18.32 34.07
N ILE A 58 -28.02 18.33 32.78
CA ILE A 58 -27.33 17.21 32.13
C ILE A 58 -25.84 17.32 32.45
N LEU A 59 -25.36 16.40 33.29
CA LEU A 59 -23.96 15.98 33.34
C LEU A 59 -23.53 15.60 31.92
N THR A 60 -22.59 16.36 31.37
CA THR A 60 -21.91 16.04 30.12
C THR A 60 -21.08 14.77 30.31
N ILE A 61 -21.71 13.63 30.04
CA ILE A 61 -20.99 12.41 29.64
C ILE A 61 -20.52 12.70 28.22
N THR A 62 -19.27 13.14 28.09
CA THR A 62 -18.58 13.16 26.80
C THR A 62 -18.49 11.73 26.31
N ALA A 63 -19.35 11.36 25.36
CA ALA A 63 -19.13 10.18 24.55
C ALA A 63 -17.71 10.30 23.93
N PRO A 64 -16.94 9.20 23.84
CA PRO A 64 -15.69 9.23 23.10
C PRO A 64 -16.03 9.70 21.69
N GLN A 65 -15.42 10.82 21.28
CA GLN A 65 -15.47 11.26 19.91
C GLN A 65 -15.02 10.09 19.04
N VAL A 66 -15.88 9.70 18.10
CA VAL A 66 -15.52 8.76 17.05
C VAL A 66 -14.33 9.36 16.33
N ALA A 67 -13.16 8.77 16.54
CA ALA A 67 -11.93 9.15 15.86
C ALA A 67 -12.21 9.14 14.35
N HIS A 68 -12.03 10.29 13.69
CA HIS A 68 -12.10 10.46 12.24
C HIS A 68 -10.85 9.84 11.59
N ALA A 69 -10.70 8.52 11.77
CA ALA A 69 -9.49 7.75 11.48
C ALA A 69 -9.35 7.33 10.01
N GLY A 70 -9.83 8.14 9.07
CA GLY A 70 -9.78 7.78 7.66
C GLY A 70 -10.14 8.90 6.71
N GLU A 71 -10.17 10.16 7.16
CA GLU A 71 -10.62 11.21 6.26
C GLU A 71 -9.60 11.51 5.18
N VAL A 72 -8.28 11.48 5.40
CA VAL A 72 -7.36 11.93 4.33
C VAL A 72 -7.16 10.84 3.27
N GLY A 73 -6.94 9.60 3.69
CA GLY A 73 -6.88 8.45 2.79
C GLY A 73 -8.22 8.20 2.09
N ALA A 74 -9.33 8.13 2.84
CA ALA A 74 -10.63 7.90 2.24
C ALA A 74 -11.16 9.13 1.48
N ARG A 75 -10.77 10.37 1.77
CA ARG A 75 -11.16 11.53 0.91
C ARG A 75 -10.39 11.54 -0.41
N ILE A 76 -9.10 11.17 -0.43
CA ILE A 76 -8.32 11.08 -1.68
C ILE A 76 -8.82 9.90 -2.52
N THR A 77 -9.02 8.73 -1.91
CA THR A 77 -9.59 7.57 -2.59
C THR A 77 -11.02 7.87 -3.00
N ARG A 78 -11.90 8.39 -2.13
CA ARG A 78 -13.29 8.81 -2.49
C ARG A 78 -13.32 9.84 -3.62
N ALA A 79 -12.43 10.83 -3.62
CA ALA A 79 -12.36 11.82 -4.68
C ALA A 79 -11.88 11.23 -6.02
N VAL A 80 -11.05 10.21 -5.99
CA VAL A 80 -10.61 9.50 -7.19
C VAL A 80 -11.68 8.51 -7.66
N THR A 81 -12.26 7.73 -6.75
CA THR A 81 -13.24 6.67 -6.99
C THR A 81 -14.65 7.18 -7.31
N GLN A 82 -15.02 8.37 -6.83
CA GLN A 82 -16.35 8.99 -7.04
C GLN A 82 -16.33 10.20 -7.98
N SER A 83 -15.19 10.57 -8.59
CA SER A 83 -15.18 11.64 -9.60
C SER A 83 -15.91 11.19 -10.86
N ASP A 84 -16.55 12.09 -11.62
CA ASP A 84 -17.17 11.72 -12.91
C ASP A 84 -16.17 11.03 -13.85
N LEU A 85 -14.89 11.39 -13.76
CA LEU A 85 -13.80 10.74 -14.49
C LEU A 85 -13.57 9.31 -13.96
N GLY A 86 -13.37 9.15 -12.65
CA GLY A 86 -13.23 7.85 -11.99
C GLY A 86 -14.47 6.95 -12.16
N ILE A 87 -15.69 7.49 -12.09
CA ILE A 87 -16.96 6.78 -12.33
C ILE A 87 -17.09 6.37 -13.81
N SER A 88 -16.70 7.22 -14.76
CA SER A 88 -16.80 6.89 -16.19
C SER A 88 -15.79 5.83 -16.62
N VAL A 89 -14.59 5.84 -16.04
CA VAL A 89 -13.52 4.86 -16.31
C VAL A 89 -13.78 3.56 -15.53
N ARG A 90 -14.24 3.67 -14.28
CA ARG A 90 -14.76 2.55 -13.49
C ARG A 90 -15.90 1.86 -14.19
N LYS A 91 -16.85 2.53 -14.87
CA LYS A 91 -17.89 1.85 -15.69
C LYS A 91 -17.33 0.93 -16.78
N SER A 92 -16.09 1.15 -17.25
CA SER A 92 -15.42 0.29 -18.23
C SER A 92 -14.79 -0.95 -17.59
N VAL A 93 -14.10 -0.78 -16.45
CA VAL A 93 -13.53 -1.89 -15.63
C VAL A 93 -14.65 -2.69 -14.95
N VAL A 94 -15.69 -2.00 -14.48
CA VAL A 94 -16.94 -2.54 -13.95
C VAL A 94 -17.68 -3.33 -15.00
N ARG A 95 -17.51 -3.16 -16.32
CA ARG A 95 -18.09 -4.12 -17.28
C ARG A 95 -17.35 -5.45 -17.32
N GLY A 96 -16.03 -5.46 -17.12
CA GLY A 96 -15.24 -6.69 -16.97
C GLY A 96 -15.51 -7.37 -15.62
N ALA A 97 -15.54 -6.58 -14.54
CA ALA A 97 -15.95 -7.04 -13.23
C ALA A 97 -17.43 -7.46 -13.20
N GLN A 98 -18.36 -6.80 -13.91
CA GLN A 98 -19.78 -7.19 -14.03
C GLN A 98 -19.97 -8.53 -14.74
N VAL A 99 -19.06 -8.94 -15.61
CA VAL A 99 -19.11 -10.29 -16.19
C VAL A 99 -18.69 -11.33 -15.15
N ILE A 100 -17.68 -11.03 -14.34
CA ILE A 100 -17.24 -11.88 -13.22
C ILE A 100 -18.25 -11.86 -12.06
N ASP A 101 -18.90 -10.74 -11.81
CA ASP A 101 -19.92 -10.48 -10.77
C ASP A 101 -21.31 -10.99 -11.21
N GLN A 102 -21.57 -11.14 -12.52
CA GLN A 102 -22.71 -11.92 -12.99
C GLN A 102 -22.49 -13.42 -12.79
N VAL A 103 -21.25 -13.89 -12.91
CA VAL A 103 -20.88 -15.26 -12.60
C VAL A 103 -20.89 -15.49 -11.10
N ASP A 104 -20.34 -14.56 -10.30
CA ASP A 104 -20.33 -14.62 -8.84
C ASP A 104 -21.74 -14.42 -8.28
N GLY A 105 -22.53 -13.48 -8.79
CA GLY A 105 -23.94 -13.32 -8.43
C GLY A 105 -24.82 -14.51 -8.84
N GLN A 106 -24.48 -15.24 -9.90
CA GLN A 106 -25.09 -16.54 -10.19
C GLN A 106 -24.63 -17.61 -9.19
N TRP A 107 -23.38 -17.55 -8.75
CA TRP A 107 -22.81 -18.44 -7.74
C TRP A 107 -23.31 -18.16 -6.33
N GLU A 108 -23.58 -16.91 -5.97
CA GLU A 108 -24.20 -16.45 -4.75
C GLU A 108 -25.67 -16.85 -4.74
N ARG A 109 -26.41 -16.64 -5.84
CA ARG A 109 -27.80 -17.13 -5.95
C ARG A 109 -27.87 -18.65 -5.85
N PHE A 110 -26.91 -19.35 -6.45
CA PHE A 110 -26.77 -20.79 -6.29
C PHE A 110 -26.48 -21.14 -4.82
N SER A 111 -25.46 -20.53 -4.21
CA SER A 111 -25.08 -20.70 -2.80
C SER A 111 -26.24 -20.43 -1.84
N ASP A 112 -26.99 -19.34 -2.02
CA ASP A 112 -28.15 -18.97 -1.22
C ASP A 112 -29.33 -19.90 -1.43
N GLN A 113 -29.57 -20.36 -2.66
CA GLN A 113 -30.59 -21.37 -2.96
C GLN A 113 -30.32 -22.70 -2.25
N PHE A 114 -29.05 -23.01 -1.96
CA PHE A 114 -28.64 -24.18 -1.16
C PHE A 114 -28.36 -23.85 0.32
N GLY A 115 -28.62 -22.62 0.79
CA GLY A 115 -28.42 -22.20 2.18
C GLY A 115 -26.97 -22.05 2.63
N LEU A 116 -26.01 -22.01 1.70
CA LEU A 116 -24.56 -21.92 1.96
C LEU A 116 -24.10 -20.49 2.31
N GLY A 117 -24.83 -19.45 1.90
CA GLY A 117 -24.45 -18.04 2.14
C GLY A 117 -24.67 -17.56 3.58
N ALA A 118 -25.70 -18.08 4.27
CA ALA A 118 -26.01 -17.71 5.65
C ALA A 118 -24.99 -18.23 6.67
N GLU A 119 -24.19 -19.25 6.31
CA GLU A 119 -23.07 -19.74 7.12
C GLU A 119 -21.77 -18.94 6.89
N ARG A 120 -21.62 -18.30 5.71
CA ARG A 120 -20.43 -17.54 5.31
C ARG A 120 -20.27 -16.22 6.07
N ASN A 121 -21.37 -15.55 6.41
CA ASN A 121 -21.36 -14.33 7.25
C ASN A 121 -21.31 -14.62 8.76
N LYS A 122 -21.45 -15.89 9.17
CA LYS A 122 -21.33 -16.33 10.57
C LYS A 122 -19.97 -16.94 10.89
N GLN A 123 -18.98 -16.83 9.99
CA GLN A 123 -17.65 -17.36 10.25
C GLN A 123 -17.03 -16.66 11.46
N VAL A 124 -17.15 -17.35 12.60
CA VAL A 124 -16.36 -17.15 13.81
C VAL A 124 -14.90 -17.37 13.40
N GLY A 125 -14.16 -16.29 13.13
CA GLY A 125 -12.78 -16.37 12.66
C GLY A 125 -12.37 -15.43 11.53
N ARG A 126 -13.22 -14.49 11.09
CA ARG A 126 -12.71 -13.40 10.23
C ARG A 126 -11.58 -12.68 10.97
N PRO A 127 -10.40 -12.48 10.34
CA PRO A 127 -9.37 -11.63 10.91
C PRO A 127 -9.97 -10.27 11.21
N THR A 128 -9.59 -9.67 12.33
CA THR A 128 -9.99 -8.29 12.63
C THR A 128 -9.53 -7.41 11.47
N PRO A 129 -10.39 -6.52 10.94
CA PRO A 129 -10.01 -5.61 9.88
C PRO A 129 -8.71 -4.87 10.22
N LYS A 130 -7.78 -4.84 9.26
CA LYS A 130 -6.51 -4.13 9.42
C LYS A 130 -6.81 -2.63 9.51
N VAL A 131 -6.51 -2.02 10.65
CA VAL A 131 -6.70 -0.58 10.85
C VAL A 131 -5.46 0.15 10.34
N ILE A 132 -5.61 0.85 9.21
CA ILE A 132 -4.55 1.68 8.64
C ILE A 132 -4.72 3.11 9.21
N PRO A 133 -3.75 3.62 9.98
CA PRO A 133 -3.78 4.99 10.47
C PRO A 133 -3.59 5.99 9.33
N ASP A 134 -3.98 7.25 9.53
CA ASP A 134 -3.60 8.30 8.59
C ASP A 134 -2.07 8.48 8.56
N PRO A 135 -1.48 8.85 7.40
CA PRO A 135 -0.07 9.18 7.31
C PRO A 135 0.29 10.34 8.27
N LEU A 136 1.55 10.40 8.67
CA LEU A 136 2.08 11.59 9.36
C LEU A 136 1.94 12.84 8.46
N PRO A 137 1.97 14.05 9.04
CA PRO A 137 1.95 15.28 8.25
C PRO A 137 3.04 15.25 7.16
N LEU A 138 2.65 15.59 5.94
CA LEU A 138 3.52 15.56 4.77
C LEU A 138 4.72 16.50 4.95
N ASP A 139 5.93 15.97 4.74
CA ASP A 139 7.10 16.82 4.53
C ASP A 139 7.05 17.41 3.11
N ALA A 140 6.48 18.61 3.02
CA ALA A 140 6.36 19.39 1.80
C ALA A 140 7.68 19.57 1.04
N THR A 141 8.81 19.66 1.76
CA THR A 141 10.13 19.85 1.14
C THR A 141 10.55 18.58 0.41
N THR A 142 10.41 17.43 1.06
CA THR A 142 10.68 16.12 0.43
C THR A 142 9.71 15.87 -0.72
N ALA A 143 8.42 16.13 -0.54
CA ALA A 143 7.42 15.97 -1.58
C ALA A 143 7.76 16.77 -2.85
N LYS A 144 8.13 18.05 -2.69
CA LYS A 144 8.57 18.89 -3.81
C LYS A 144 9.84 18.33 -4.47
N ALA A 145 10.83 17.95 -3.67
CA ALA A 145 12.08 17.39 -4.18
C ALA A 145 11.84 16.12 -5.01
N ILE A 146 10.88 15.27 -4.62
CA ILE A 146 10.50 14.08 -5.39
C ILE A 146 10.00 14.46 -6.80
N LEU A 147 9.11 15.46 -6.93
CA LEU A 147 8.62 15.92 -8.23
C LEU A 147 9.73 16.57 -9.07
N ASP A 148 10.58 17.39 -8.44
CA ASP A 148 11.71 18.04 -9.11
C ASP A 148 12.70 16.99 -9.67
N ILE A 149 12.96 15.92 -8.89
CA ILE A 149 13.77 14.76 -9.31
C ILE A 149 13.13 14.09 -10.54
N THR A 150 11.83 13.79 -10.49
CA THR A 150 11.16 13.08 -11.58
C THR A 150 11.10 13.91 -12.86
N ASP A 151 10.83 15.21 -12.75
CA ASP A 151 10.85 16.14 -13.89
C ASP A 151 12.26 16.21 -14.49
N GLY A 152 13.29 16.28 -13.65
CA GLY A 152 14.69 16.31 -14.07
C GLY A 152 15.09 15.06 -14.86
N ILE A 153 14.71 13.87 -14.38
CA ILE A 153 15.03 12.60 -15.03
C ILE A 153 14.22 12.41 -16.31
N PHE A 154 12.95 12.78 -16.30
CA PHE A 154 12.11 12.76 -17.51
C PHE A 154 12.75 13.58 -18.63
N LEU A 155 13.16 14.80 -18.32
CA LEU A 155 13.81 15.71 -19.28
C LEU A 155 15.20 15.21 -19.72
N SER A 156 15.99 14.62 -18.83
CA SER A 156 17.32 14.11 -19.18
C SER A 156 17.22 12.94 -20.17
N LEU A 157 16.26 12.03 -19.96
CA LEU A 157 16.04 10.88 -20.83
C LEU A 157 15.42 11.24 -22.18
N LEU A 158 14.70 12.36 -22.26
CA LEU A 158 14.11 12.87 -23.50
C LEU A 158 14.90 14.01 -24.15
N ALA A 159 16.13 14.27 -23.69
CA ALA A 159 16.96 15.34 -24.24
C ALA A 159 17.18 15.19 -25.76
N SER A 160 17.26 13.96 -26.27
CA SER A 160 17.43 13.66 -27.70
C SER A 160 16.18 13.90 -28.55
N THR A 161 14.99 13.97 -27.94
CA THR A 161 13.72 14.19 -28.68
C THR A 161 13.39 15.67 -28.84
N GLY A 162 14.17 16.56 -28.22
CA GLY A 162 13.96 18.01 -28.27
C GLY A 162 12.88 18.52 -27.30
N ILE A 163 12.32 17.66 -26.44
CA ILE A 163 11.45 18.10 -25.34
C ILE A 163 12.28 18.93 -24.36
N LYS A 164 11.86 20.18 -24.14
CA LYS A 164 12.49 21.09 -23.19
C LYS A 164 11.62 21.28 -21.95
N ARG A 165 12.21 21.84 -20.89
CA ARG A 165 11.51 22.16 -19.64
C ARG A 165 10.26 22.99 -19.87
N GLU A 166 10.32 23.98 -20.76
CA GLU A 166 9.17 24.86 -21.05
C GLU A 166 8.01 24.08 -21.68
N THR A 167 8.30 23.06 -22.48
CA THR A 167 7.29 22.18 -23.09
C THR A 167 6.65 21.29 -22.03
N LEU A 168 7.44 20.74 -21.12
CA LEU A 168 6.94 19.96 -19.99
C LEU A 168 6.05 20.80 -19.08
N GLU A 169 6.51 21.98 -18.66
CA GLU A 169 5.74 22.89 -17.80
C GLU A 169 4.42 23.33 -18.47
N ALA A 170 4.45 23.63 -19.77
CA ALA A 170 3.24 23.95 -20.52
C ALA A 170 2.24 22.77 -20.53
N GLN A 171 2.73 21.54 -20.72
CA GLN A 171 1.86 20.35 -20.69
C GLN A 171 1.33 20.05 -19.29
N ILE A 172 2.15 20.17 -18.23
CA ILE A 172 1.72 20.04 -16.83
C ILE A 172 0.62 21.07 -16.55
N ASN A 173 0.82 22.34 -16.88
CA ASN A 173 -0.18 23.38 -16.66
C ASN A 173 -1.48 23.10 -17.41
N LYS A 174 -1.39 22.66 -18.67
CA LYS A 174 -2.56 22.26 -19.47
C LYS A 174 -3.35 21.12 -18.81
N VAL A 175 -2.66 20.07 -18.37
CA VAL A 175 -3.29 18.92 -17.69
C VAL A 175 -3.89 19.37 -16.36
N ALA A 176 -3.16 20.15 -15.55
CA ALA A 176 -3.64 20.68 -14.28
C ALA A 176 -4.93 21.48 -14.45
N THR A 177 -4.98 22.42 -15.41
CA THR A 177 -6.19 23.20 -15.69
C THR A 177 -7.36 22.33 -16.11
N LEU A 178 -7.12 21.29 -16.91
CA LEU A 178 -8.16 20.40 -17.40
C LEU A 178 -8.77 19.56 -16.29
N VAL A 179 -7.95 18.98 -15.42
CA VAL A 179 -8.40 17.98 -14.43
C VAL A 179 -8.72 18.58 -13.06
N ARG A 180 -8.21 19.76 -12.73
CA ARG A 180 -8.44 20.43 -11.43
C ARG A 180 -9.91 20.46 -11.01
N PRO A 181 -10.90 20.82 -11.87
CA PRO A 181 -12.29 20.84 -11.45
C PRO A 181 -12.82 19.49 -10.96
N SER A 182 -12.30 18.37 -11.50
CA SER A 182 -12.70 17.03 -11.08
C SER A 182 -12.13 16.65 -9.71
N PHE A 183 -10.96 17.17 -9.35
CA PHE A 183 -10.36 16.97 -8.03
C PHE A 183 -10.95 17.91 -6.97
N GLU A 184 -11.36 19.13 -7.35
CA GLU A 184 -11.96 20.10 -6.42
C GLU A 184 -13.42 19.76 -6.06
N ARG A 185 -14.25 19.34 -7.04
CA ARG A 185 -15.69 19.06 -6.81
C ARG A 185 -15.95 17.96 -5.79
N ASN A 186 -15.01 17.04 -5.61
CA ASN A 186 -15.18 15.91 -4.72
C ASN A 186 -14.83 16.19 -3.25
N ASN A 187 -14.27 17.36 -2.95
CA ASN A 187 -13.84 17.73 -1.60
C ASN A 187 -14.77 18.78 -0.99
N GLY A 188 -16.06 18.45 -0.94
CA GLY A 188 -17.14 19.34 -0.49
C GLY A 188 -16.74 20.29 0.66
N ASP A 189 -16.88 21.58 0.40
CA ASP A 189 -16.83 22.71 1.34
C ASP A 189 -15.58 22.94 2.21
N GLN A 190 -14.44 22.27 1.99
CA GLN A 190 -13.22 22.51 2.80
C GLN A 190 -12.07 23.17 2.04
N GLN A 191 -11.50 24.23 2.64
CA GLN A 191 -10.36 25.03 2.19
C GLN A 191 -9.07 24.22 1.90
N ASP A 192 -9.00 22.94 2.27
CA ASP A 192 -7.81 22.09 2.20
C ASP A 192 -7.38 21.67 0.79
N LEU A 193 -8.25 21.83 -0.22
CA LEU A 193 -7.88 21.71 -1.63
C LEU A 193 -8.01 23.04 -2.37
N MET A 194 -7.52 24.14 -1.78
CA MET A 194 -7.03 25.23 -2.63
C MET A 194 -5.83 24.71 -3.42
N LEU A 195 -6.11 24.04 -4.55
CA LEU A 195 -5.12 23.66 -5.56
C LEU A 195 -4.63 24.96 -6.18
N SER A 196 -3.61 25.55 -5.55
CA SER A 196 -3.01 26.77 -6.04
C SER A 196 -2.50 26.56 -7.47
N ALA A 197 -2.37 27.62 -8.25
CA ALA A 197 -1.86 27.50 -9.62
C ALA A 197 -0.40 27.03 -9.70
N SER A 198 0.34 26.98 -8.58
CA SER A 198 1.77 26.70 -8.55
C SER A 198 2.11 25.45 -7.72
N GLN A 199 2.96 24.60 -8.30
CA GLN A 199 3.62 23.46 -7.65
C GLN A 199 4.43 23.86 -6.40
N ASN A 200 4.82 25.14 -6.29
CA ASN A 200 5.60 25.64 -5.15
C ASN A 200 4.84 25.61 -3.81
N ASN A 201 3.54 25.31 -3.82
CA ASN A 201 2.67 25.37 -2.64
C ASN A 201 2.14 23.99 -2.22
N ILE A 202 2.88 22.90 -2.47
CA ILE A 202 2.51 21.59 -1.94
C ILE A 202 2.67 21.63 -0.41
N GLN A 203 1.55 21.52 0.30
CA GLN A 203 1.47 21.52 1.76
C GLN A 203 0.74 20.29 2.30
N THR A 204 -0.11 19.65 1.49
CA THR A 204 -0.94 18.53 1.90
C THR A 204 -0.72 17.29 1.03
N ALA A 205 -1.03 16.11 1.58
CA ALA A 205 -1.00 14.84 0.86
C ALA A 205 -1.90 14.87 -0.39
N ALA A 206 -3.09 15.47 -0.30
CA ALA A 206 -4.00 15.60 -1.43
C ALA A 206 -3.44 16.46 -2.56
N GLN A 207 -2.77 17.56 -2.23
CA GLN A 207 -2.07 18.39 -3.23
C GLN A 207 -0.93 17.62 -3.89
N PHE A 208 -0.11 16.90 -3.11
CA PHE A 208 0.98 16.09 -3.66
C PHE A 208 0.46 14.97 -4.58
N ASN A 209 -0.60 14.27 -4.20
CA ASN A 209 -1.26 13.27 -5.05
C ASN A 209 -1.76 13.87 -6.37
N PHE A 210 -2.42 15.03 -6.30
CA PHE A 210 -2.87 15.75 -7.50
C PHE A 210 -1.72 16.11 -8.43
N TYR A 211 -0.64 16.69 -7.89
CA TYR A 211 0.53 17.05 -8.70
C TYR A 211 1.24 15.81 -9.26
N SER A 212 1.36 14.73 -8.49
CA SER A 212 1.89 13.46 -8.98
C SER A 212 1.10 12.94 -10.19
N TYR A 213 -0.23 12.97 -10.13
CA TYR A 213 -1.10 12.63 -11.26
C TYR A 213 -0.84 13.52 -12.47
N VAL A 214 -0.85 14.85 -12.28
CA VAL A 214 -0.68 15.83 -13.37
C VAL A 214 0.65 15.65 -14.08
N HIS A 215 1.75 15.48 -13.34
CA HIS A 215 3.09 15.32 -13.92
C HIS A 215 3.18 14.03 -14.74
N PHE A 216 2.77 12.90 -14.16
CA PHE A 216 2.85 11.61 -14.86
C PHE A 216 1.90 11.52 -16.06
N LYS A 217 0.74 12.18 -15.99
CA LYS A 217 -0.14 12.33 -17.14
C LYS A 217 0.51 13.18 -18.24
N ALA A 218 1.17 14.27 -17.88
CA ALA A 218 1.91 15.11 -18.82
C ALA A 218 3.08 14.35 -19.46
N TYR A 219 3.83 13.58 -18.68
CA TYR A 219 4.88 12.69 -19.18
C TYR A 219 4.33 11.73 -20.23
N SER A 220 3.24 11.04 -19.89
CA SER A 220 2.59 10.08 -20.77
C SER A 220 2.12 10.72 -22.08
N ASP A 221 1.53 11.91 -22.03
CA ASP A 221 1.10 12.65 -23.22
C ASP A 221 2.26 13.03 -24.14
N LEU A 222 3.38 13.45 -23.56
CA LEU A 222 4.59 13.81 -24.31
C LEU A 222 5.31 12.60 -24.90
N ILE A 223 5.32 11.47 -24.17
CA ILE A 223 5.83 10.19 -24.65
C ILE A 223 5.00 9.69 -25.84
N ILE A 224 3.67 9.74 -25.75
CA ILE A 224 2.77 9.29 -26.83
C ILE A 224 3.01 10.11 -28.11
N GLN A 225 3.34 11.39 -27.99
CA GLN A 225 3.67 12.26 -29.13
C GLN A 225 4.96 11.86 -29.86
N GLN A 226 5.85 11.07 -29.23
CA GLN A 226 7.05 10.54 -29.89
C GLN A 226 6.73 9.46 -30.92
N GLY A 227 5.50 8.92 -30.90
CA GLY A 227 5.05 7.95 -31.89
C GLY A 227 5.59 6.54 -31.67
N LYS A 228 5.48 5.70 -32.71
CA LYS A 228 5.72 4.25 -32.60
C LYS A 228 7.19 3.84 -32.52
N GLU A 229 8.10 4.72 -32.94
CA GLU A 229 9.55 4.44 -32.92
C GLU A 229 10.16 4.65 -31.54
N PHE A 230 9.41 5.25 -30.61
CA PHE A 230 9.85 5.44 -29.24
C PHE A 230 9.82 4.14 -28.46
N ASP A 231 10.99 3.69 -27.99
CA ASP A 231 11.08 2.53 -27.11
C ASP A 231 10.66 2.90 -25.68
N PHE A 232 9.35 2.82 -25.44
CA PHE A 232 8.78 3.11 -24.13
C PHE A 232 9.31 2.18 -23.03
N ASN A 233 9.60 0.92 -23.33
CA ASN A 233 10.04 -0.03 -22.30
C ASN A 233 11.47 0.29 -21.85
N ALA A 234 12.37 0.60 -22.79
CA ALA A 234 13.72 1.05 -22.46
C ALA A 234 13.71 2.38 -21.70
N PHE A 235 12.86 3.32 -22.12
CA PHE A 235 12.65 4.57 -21.39
C PHE A 235 12.15 4.32 -19.97
N ARG A 236 11.09 3.53 -19.80
CA ARG A 236 10.49 3.22 -18.49
C ARG A 236 11.50 2.62 -17.55
N ARG A 237 12.22 1.57 -17.96
CA ARG A 237 13.26 0.93 -17.13
C ARG A 237 14.32 1.93 -16.68
N SER A 238 14.77 2.80 -17.59
CA SER A 238 15.78 3.82 -17.29
C SER A 238 15.24 4.91 -16.36
N PHE A 239 13.99 5.33 -16.56
CA PHE A 239 13.31 6.32 -15.74
C PHE A 239 13.09 5.81 -14.31
N GLU A 240 12.53 4.60 -14.16
CA GLU A 240 12.28 3.99 -12.85
C GLU A 240 13.58 3.80 -12.07
N LYS A 241 14.63 3.29 -12.73
CA LYS A 241 15.96 3.13 -12.15
C LYS A 241 16.57 4.45 -11.68
N GLN A 242 16.68 5.44 -12.58
CA GLN A 242 17.32 6.71 -12.21
C GLN A 242 16.51 7.45 -11.14
N THR A 243 15.18 7.32 -11.18
CA THR A 243 14.30 7.92 -10.17
C THR A 243 14.53 7.24 -8.83
N GLY A 244 14.54 5.91 -8.81
CA GLY A 244 14.86 5.13 -7.62
C GLY A 244 16.20 5.51 -7.00
N ASP A 245 17.25 5.67 -7.81
CA ASP A 245 18.59 6.02 -7.34
C ASP A 245 18.60 7.39 -6.65
N GLN A 246 17.94 8.38 -7.25
CA GLN A 246 17.82 9.72 -6.67
C GLN A 246 16.91 9.75 -5.43
N LEU A 247 15.85 8.94 -5.40
CA LEU A 247 14.98 8.80 -4.22
C LEU A 247 15.70 8.17 -3.05
N VAL A 248 16.48 7.10 -3.30
CA VAL A 248 17.35 6.48 -2.30
C VAL A 248 18.35 7.51 -1.78
N ALA A 249 18.97 8.29 -2.66
CA ALA A 249 19.92 9.33 -2.25
C ALA A 249 19.29 10.47 -1.45
N LEU A 250 18.02 10.80 -1.72
CA LEU A 250 17.25 11.81 -0.99
C LEU A 250 16.80 11.34 0.39
N LEU A 251 16.40 10.06 0.52
CA LEU A 251 15.73 9.53 1.70
C LEU A 251 16.69 8.83 2.66
N LEU A 252 17.73 8.18 2.15
CA LEU A 252 18.68 7.44 2.98
C LEU A 252 19.96 8.24 3.24
N PRO A 253 20.55 8.12 4.43
CA PRO A 253 21.86 8.69 4.72
C PRO A 253 22.91 8.08 3.78
N GLN A 254 23.77 8.94 3.22
CA GLN A 254 24.88 8.51 2.39
C GLN A 254 25.94 7.83 3.27
N ASP A 255 25.96 6.50 3.28
CA ASP A 255 27.03 5.76 3.94
C ASP A 255 28.34 6.02 3.19
N SER A 256 29.22 6.80 3.82
CA SER A 256 30.57 7.04 3.31
C SER A 256 31.31 5.72 3.25
N GLU A 257 31.74 5.34 2.04
CA GLU A 257 32.34 4.05 1.70
C GLU A 257 33.28 3.49 2.79
N ARG A 258 32.85 2.40 3.43
CA ARG A 258 33.73 1.58 4.27
C ARG A 258 34.24 0.38 3.48
N GLY A 259 35.47 0.51 2.99
CA GLY A 259 36.44 -0.59 2.87
C GLY A 259 36.30 -1.52 1.66
N LYS A 260 37.42 -1.72 0.96
CA LYS A 260 37.62 -2.55 -0.24
C LYS A 260 37.60 -4.06 0.04
N GLN A 261 36.56 -4.58 0.67
CA GLN A 261 36.28 -6.02 0.69
C GLN A 261 34.85 -6.21 0.23
N GLN A 262 34.66 -6.90 -0.90
CA GLN A 262 33.33 -7.30 -1.33
C GLN A 262 32.73 -8.18 -0.22
N PRO A 263 31.63 -7.76 0.41
CA PRO A 263 30.96 -8.58 1.41
C PRO A 263 30.48 -9.88 0.74
N LYS A 264 30.40 -10.97 1.53
CA LYS A 264 29.69 -12.18 1.07
C LYS A 264 28.27 -11.79 0.61
N THR A 265 27.75 -12.48 -0.39
CA THR A 265 26.42 -12.25 -0.98
C THR A 265 25.32 -12.16 0.06
N GLU A 266 25.31 -13.11 1.02
CA GLU A 266 24.38 -13.12 2.17
C GLU A 266 24.46 -11.81 2.98
N LEU A 267 25.66 -11.28 3.23
CA LEU A 267 25.84 -10.03 3.97
C LEU A 267 25.38 -8.81 3.15
N LEU A 268 25.61 -8.82 1.84
CA LEU A 268 25.15 -7.77 0.94
C LEU A 268 23.62 -7.72 0.91
N LEU A 269 22.97 -8.86 0.71
CA LEU A 269 21.50 -8.97 0.67
C LEU A 269 20.87 -8.52 2.01
N ASN A 270 21.41 -8.98 3.14
CA ASN A 270 20.94 -8.53 4.45
C ASN A 270 21.13 -7.01 4.64
N ALA A 271 22.23 -6.43 4.13
CA ALA A 271 22.39 -4.99 4.14
C ALA A 271 21.33 -4.28 3.29
N LYS A 272 20.94 -4.86 2.14
CA LYS A 272 19.84 -4.33 1.31
C LYS A 272 18.49 -4.41 2.01
N PHE A 273 18.18 -5.51 2.70
CA PHE A 273 16.96 -5.60 3.51
C PHE A 273 16.91 -4.54 4.60
N ASN A 274 18.02 -4.30 5.30
CA ASN A 274 18.12 -3.22 6.27
C ASN A 274 17.91 -1.83 5.62
N GLN A 275 18.45 -1.60 4.42
CA GLN A 275 18.23 -0.36 3.67
C GLN A 275 16.76 -0.17 3.26
N ILE A 276 16.07 -1.24 2.85
CA ILE A 276 14.63 -1.21 2.55
C ILE A 276 13.82 -0.86 3.80
N GLU A 277 14.16 -1.43 4.96
CA GLU A 277 13.50 -1.10 6.23
C GLU A 277 13.72 0.36 6.64
N GLN A 278 14.95 0.86 6.49
CA GLN A 278 15.26 2.28 6.72
C GLN A 278 14.49 3.19 5.75
N LEU A 279 14.41 2.81 4.47
CA LEU A 279 13.66 3.55 3.45
C LEU A 279 12.18 3.64 3.84
N CYS A 280 11.59 2.51 4.22
CA CYS A 280 10.21 2.44 4.68
C CYS A 280 9.96 3.32 5.91
N GLN A 281 10.88 3.33 6.87
CA GLN A 281 10.81 4.22 8.03
C GLN A 281 10.89 5.70 7.62
N GLN A 282 11.75 6.06 6.67
CA GLN A 282 11.86 7.42 6.16
C GLN A 282 10.59 7.85 5.43
N LEU A 283 10.04 7.02 4.54
CA LEU A 283 8.78 7.30 3.85
C LEU A 283 7.63 7.56 4.84
N LYS A 284 7.54 6.77 5.91
CA LYS A 284 6.58 7.00 7.01
C LYS A 284 6.83 8.32 7.74
N GLN A 285 8.07 8.59 8.13
CA GLN A 285 8.45 9.83 8.83
C GLN A 285 8.17 11.10 8.01
N LYS A 286 8.23 10.99 6.68
CA LYS A 286 7.94 12.07 5.72
C LYS A 286 6.46 12.21 5.38
N GLY A 287 5.58 11.36 5.96
CA GLY A 287 4.15 11.39 5.69
C GLY A 287 3.77 10.89 4.29
N LEU A 288 4.63 10.08 3.66
CA LEU A 288 4.39 9.50 2.33
C LEU A 288 3.65 8.16 2.41
N LEU A 289 3.86 7.42 3.50
CA LEU A 289 3.22 6.14 3.81
C LEU A 289 2.69 6.14 5.25
N SER A 290 1.72 5.29 5.53
CA SER A 290 1.15 5.12 6.88
C SER A 290 1.79 3.94 7.61
N LEU A 291 1.75 2.76 7.00
CA LEU A 291 2.37 1.54 7.50
C LEU A 291 3.15 0.83 6.41
N THR A 292 4.08 -0.01 6.84
CA THR A 292 4.92 -0.81 5.97
C THR A 292 5.20 -2.13 6.65
N GLU A 293 5.05 -3.23 5.92
CA GLU A 293 5.26 -4.59 6.42
C GLU A 293 5.99 -5.40 5.35
N ARG A 294 7.17 -5.93 5.69
CA ARG A 294 7.94 -6.82 4.80
C ARG A 294 7.75 -8.26 5.26
N SER A 295 7.53 -9.19 4.33
CA SER A 295 7.51 -10.61 4.68
C SER A 295 8.89 -11.05 5.17
N GLU A 296 8.91 -11.91 6.18
CA GLU A 296 10.14 -12.55 6.62
C GLU A 296 10.69 -13.43 5.50
N VAL A 297 12.02 -13.44 5.37
CA VAL A 297 12.74 -14.30 4.44
C VAL A 297 13.61 -15.19 5.30
N ASP A 298 13.34 -16.49 5.25
CA ASP A 298 14.09 -17.46 6.03
C ASP A 298 15.50 -17.66 5.44
N ARG A 299 16.40 -18.12 6.30
CA ARG A 299 17.80 -18.31 5.92
C ARG A 299 17.98 -19.40 4.86
N GLU A 300 17.12 -20.42 4.84
CA GLU A 300 17.23 -21.52 3.88
C GLU A 300 16.92 -21.00 2.47
N SER A 301 15.87 -20.20 2.30
CA SER A 301 15.58 -19.52 1.02
C SER A 301 16.75 -18.65 0.51
N ILE A 302 17.45 -17.95 1.40
CA ILE A 302 18.64 -17.16 1.01
C ILE A 302 19.78 -18.08 0.54
N LEU A 303 20.00 -19.20 1.24
CA LEU A 303 21.04 -20.16 0.88
C LEU A 303 20.70 -20.84 -0.45
N ASP A 304 19.46 -21.27 -0.65
CA ASP A 304 18.97 -21.84 -1.90
C ASP A 304 19.15 -20.88 -3.08
N TRP A 305 18.94 -19.59 -2.88
CA TRP A 305 19.18 -18.57 -3.91
C TRP A 305 20.67 -18.34 -4.19
N ILE A 306 21.52 -18.32 -3.16
CA ILE A 306 22.99 -18.24 -3.32
C ILE A 306 23.54 -19.46 -4.06
N ASP A 307 22.97 -20.64 -3.78
CA ASP A 307 23.37 -21.91 -4.39
C ASP A 307 22.67 -22.14 -5.75
N ASP A 308 22.00 -21.13 -6.31
CA ASP A 308 21.27 -21.17 -7.60
C ASP A 308 20.27 -22.34 -7.71
N THR A 309 19.63 -22.67 -6.59
CA THR A 309 18.64 -23.75 -6.52
C THR A 309 17.22 -23.22 -6.71
N ASN A 310 16.91 -22.04 -6.18
CA ASN A 310 15.59 -21.40 -6.27
C ASN A 310 15.71 -19.86 -6.36
N SER A 311 14.74 -19.20 -6.98
CA SER A 311 14.59 -17.74 -6.89
C SER A 311 14.20 -17.31 -5.47
N LEU A 312 14.64 -16.13 -5.05
CA LEU A 312 14.26 -15.55 -3.77
C LEU A 312 13.04 -14.63 -3.94
N SER A 313 11.95 -14.92 -3.25
CA SER A 313 10.75 -14.08 -3.29
C SER A 313 10.38 -13.52 -1.91
N PHE A 314 9.95 -12.28 -1.86
CA PHE A 314 9.38 -11.66 -0.65
C PHE A 314 8.37 -10.57 -1.02
N THR A 315 7.55 -10.15 -0.06
CA THR A 315 6.57 -9.08 -0.27
C THR A 315 6.85 -7.88 0.63
N LEU A 316 6.44 -6.70 0.15
CA LEU A 316 6.42 -5.46 0.92
C LEU A 316 5.04 -4.81 0.78
N ALA A 317 4.26 -4.82 1.85
CA ALA A 317 3.01 -4.08 1.95
C ALA A 317 3.28 -2.62 2.31
N LEU A 318 2.62 -1.72 1.59
CA LEU A 318 2.71 -0.27 1.68
C LEU A 318 1.30 0.29 1.89
N ASP A 319 0.95 0.52 3.15
CA ASP A 319 -0.39 0.98 3.50
C ASP A 319 -0.46 2.50 3.55
N GLY A 320 -1.58 3.04 3.05
CA GLY A 320 -1.85 4.48 3.07
C GLY A 320 -0.81 5.28 2.29
N ASP A 321 -0.41 4.78 1.12
CA ASP A 321 0.39 5.54 0.15
C ASP A 321 -0.41 6.74 -0.34
N ILE A 322 0.13 7.93 -0.09
CA ILE A 322 -0.54 9.19 -0.45
C ILE A 322 -0.67 9.38 -1.96
N THR A 323 0.11 8.66 -2.78
CA THR A 323 0.06 8.72 -4.24
C THR A 323 -0.85 7.67 -4.86
N LEU A 324 -1.43 6.76 -4.07
CA LEU A 324 -2.27 5.65 -4.52
C LEU A 324 -3.38 6.10 -5.49
N GLY A 325 -4.07 7.20 -5.17
CA GLY A 325 -5.14 7.72 -6.02
C GLY A 325 -4.63 8.12 -7.42
N SER A 326 -3.45 8.73 -7.50
CA SER A 326 -2.84 9.07 -8.79
C SER A 326 -2.38 7.84 -9.58
N GLN A 327 -1.85 6.81 -8.89
CA GLN A 327 -1.45 5.56 -9.52
C GLN A 327 -2.65 4.86 -10.16
N MET A 328 -3.73 4.67 -9.40
CA MET A 328 -4.96 4.04 -9.87
C MET A 328 -5.55 4.78 -11.08
N LEU A 329 -5.70 6.11 -11.01
CA LEU A 329 -6.26 6.88 -12.12
C LEU A 329 -5.47 6.73 -13.42
N LEU A 330 -4.14 6.67 -13.34
CA LEU A 330 -3.29 6.55 -14.51
C LEU A 330 -3.34 5.13 -15.08
N GLN A 331 -3.29 4.12 -14.22
CA GLN A 331 -3.40 2.72 -14.64
C GLN A 331 -4.75 2.40 -15.27
N GLU A 332 -5.85 2.90 -14.68
CA GLU A 332 -7.20 2.72 -15.22
C GLU A 332 -7.37 3.36 -16.61
N GLN A 333 -6.59 4.41 -16.92
CA GLN A 333 -6.52 5.01 -18.25
C GLN A 333 -5.61 4.25 -19.22
N GLY A 334 -4.98 3.16 -18.77
CA GLY A 334 -4.06 2.33 -19.55
C GLY A 334 -2.63 2.84 -19.58
N PHE A 335 -2.26 3.83 -18.76
CA PHE A 335 -0.89 4.29 -18.67
C PHE A 335 -0.04 3.30 -17.86
N ARG A 336 1.18 3.06 -18.35
CA ARG A 336 2.15 2.14 -17.74
C ARG A 336 3.27 2.84 -16.97
N LEU A 337 3.22 4.17 -16.92
CA LEU A 337 4.12 5.02 -16.15
C LEU A 337 3.25 5.82 -15.16
N TYR A 338 3.46 5.59 -13.87
CA TYR A 338 2.68 6.16 -12.77
C TYR A 338 3.58 6.36 -11.54
N PRO A 339 3.22 7.25 -10.59
CA PRO A 339 4.11 7.69 -9.51
C PRO A 339 4.18 6.67 -8.36
N ASP A 340 4.79 5.51 -8.62
CA ASP A 340 5.08 4.48 -7.60
C ASP A 340 6.49 4.67 -7.03
N TYR A 341 6.66 5.74 -6.26
CA TYR A 341 7.95 6.13 -5.70
C TYR A 341 8.58 5.07 -4.78
N PRO A 342 7.83 4.39 -3.90
CA PRO A 342 8.39 3.30 -3.09
C PRO A 342 8.94 2.17 -3.96
N ARG A 343 8.21 1.72 -5.00
CA ARG A 343 8.71 0.67 -5.90
C ARG A 343 9.98 1.09 -6.62
N PHE A 344 10.04 2.31 -7.12
CA PHE A 344 11.26 2.82 -7.79
C PHE A 344 12.47 2.76 -6.85
N ALA A 345 12.31 3.22 -5.61
CA ALA A 345 13.39 3.23 -4.63
C ALA A 345 13.81 1.80 -4.21
N VAL A 346 12.85 0.89 -3.99
CA VAL A 346 13.14 -0.52 -3.67
C VAL A 346 13.85 -1.21 -4.83
N LEU A 347 13.40 -0.98 -6.07
CA LEU A 347 14.05 -1.49 -7.28
C LEU A 347 15.53 -1.08 -7.30
N SER A 348 15.83 0.20 -7.08
CA SER A 348 17.21 0.69 -7.05
C SER A 348 18.07 0.09 -5.94
N LEU A 349 17.50 -0.18 -4.76
CA LEU A 349 18.25 -0.83 -3.68
C LEU A 349 18.65 -2.26 -4.03
N LEU A 350 17.81 -2.97 -4.79
CA LEU A 350 17.99 -4.38 -5.12
C LEU A 350 18.72 -4.62 -6.44
N GLN A 351 19.04 -3.58 -7.20
CA GLN A 351 19.82 -3.73 -8.43
C GLN A 351 21.28 -4.11 -8.17
N ASN A 352 21.83 -4.92 -9.08
CA ASN A 352 23.24 -5.32 -9.14
C ASN A 352 23.72 -6.16 -7.94
N ILE A 353 22.82 -6.90 -7.30
CA ILE A 353 23.25 -7.97 -6.40
C ILE A 353 23.75 -9.11 -7.31
N GLU A 354 25.08 -9.24 -7.43
CA GLU A 354 25.75 -10.25 -8.27
C GLU A 354 25.39 -10.23 -9.77
N GLY A 355 24.93 -9.08 -10.27
CA GLY A 355 24.51 -8.94 -11.68
C GLY A 355 23.08 -9.40 -11.95
N GLN A 356 22.32 -9.73 -10.91
CA GLN A 356 20.89 -10.03 -11.04
C GLN A 356 20.03 -8.77 -11.08
N GLU A 357 18.91 -8.89 -11.80
CA GLU A 357 17.85 -7.88 -11.85
C GLU A 357 16.69 -8.33 -10.95
N ALA A 358 16.27 -7.46 -10.04
CA ALA A 358 15.07 -7.67 -9.26
C ALA A 358 13.83 -7.41 -10.12
N GLN A 359 12.87 -8.34 -10.10
CA GLN A 359 11.54 -8.15 -10.65
C GLN A 359 10.62 -7.69 -9.52
N ILE A 360 9.87 -6.62 -9.75
CA ILE A 360 8.91 -6.10 -8.77
C ILE A 360 7.57 -5.85 -9.47
N ASP A 361 6.56 -6.58 -9.02
CA ASP A 361 5.16 -6.40 -9.41
C ASP A 361 4.38 -5.75 -8.27
N ASP A 362 3.48 -4.84 -8.60
CA ASP A 362 2.59 -4.14 -7.67
C ASP A 362 1.15 -4.67 -7.74
N TYR A 363 0.57 -4.92 -6.56
CA TYR A 363 -0.80 -5.41 -6.40
C TYR A 363 -1.58 -4.49 -5.47
N TYR A 364 -2.83 -4.19 -5.83
CA TYR A 364 -3.70 -3.30 -5.08
C TYR A 364 -4.74 -4.10 -4.32
N PHE A 365 -4.78 -3.93 -3.00
CA PHE A 365 -5.67 -4.65 -2.12
C PHE A 365 -6.63 -3.72 -1.38
N ASP A 366 -7.86 -4.21 -1.22
CA ASP A 366 -8.80 -3.71 -0.23
C ASP A 366 -8.60 -4.51 1.06
N THR A 367 -8.29 -3.81 2.14
CA THR A 367 -8.05 -4.44 3.45
C THR A 367 -9.36 -4.81 4.16
N ASP A 368 -10.49 -4.30 3.69
CA ASP A 368 -11.83 -4.59 4.19
C ASP A 368 -12.58 -5.45 3.17
N TYR A 369 -12.38 -6.78 3.19
CA TYR A 369 -13.07 -7.68 2.25
C TYR A 369 -14.60 -7.46 2.29
N ASN A 370 -15.11 -6.84 1.23
CA ASN A 370 -16.50 -6.51 1.05
C ASN A 370 -16.97 -7.00 -0.31
N SER A 371 -18.08 -7.73 -0.35
CA SER A 371 -18.70 -8.17 -1.61
C SER A 371 -19.45 -7.03 -2.32
N ASP A 372 -19.60 -5.87 -1.67
CA ASP A 372 -20.19 -4.68 -2.26
C ASP A 372 -19.14 -3.87 -3.06
N PRO A 373 -19.20 -3.85 -4.41
CA PRO A 373 -18.22 -3.16 -5.24
C PRO A 373 -18.25 -1.63 -5.04
N ASP A 374 -19.34 -1.06 -4.53
CA ASP A 374 -19.42 0.36 -4.21
C ASP A 374 -18.69 0.72 -2.91
N LYS A 375 -18.32 -0.29 -2.12
CA LYS A 375 -17.52 -0.15 -0.89
C LYS A 375 -16.06 -0.57 -1.05
N PHE A 376 -15.67 -0.98 -2.26
CA PHE A 376 -14.29 -1.34 -2.56
C PHE A 376 -13.39 -0.11 -2.43
N GLU A 377 -12.47 -0.15 -1.47
CA GLU A 377 -11.54 0.92 -1.18
C GLU A 377 -10.13 0.35 -1.13
N VAL A 378 -9.33 0.62 -2.17
CA VAL A 378 -7.93 0.23 -2.17
C VAL A 378 -7.22 1.07 -1.11
N LYS A 379 -6.56 0.39 -0.17
CA LYS A 379 -5.82 1.02 0.94
C LYS A 379 -4.38 0.53 1.05
N GLU A 380 -4.07 -0.59 0.42
CA GLU A 380 -2.78 -1.27 0.50
C GLU A 380 -2.23 -1.52 -0.90
N VAL A 381 -0.96 -1.20 -1.09
CA VAL A 381 -0.16 -1.61 -2.24
C VAL A 381 0.82 -2.68 -1.77
N VAL A 382 0.80 -3.85 -2.38
CA VAL A 382 1.77 -4.92 -2.09
C VAL A 382 2.73 -5.03 -3.24
N LEU A 383 4.01 -4.83 -2.96
CA LEU A 383 5.09 -5.12 -3.89
C LEU A 383 5.51 -6.58 -3.72
N SER A 384 5.36 -7.39 -4.77
CA SER A 384 5.95 -8.72 -4.85
C SER A 384 7.31 -8.61 -5.50
N VAL A 385 8.35 -8.96 -4.75
CA VAL A 385 9.74 -8.87 -5.19
C VAL A 385 10.27 -10.26 -5.43
N VAL A 386 10.88 -10.46 -6.60
CA VAL A 386 11.57 -11.70 -6.98
C VAL A 386 12.98 -11.37 -7.42
N LEU A 387 13.96 -12.02 -6.80
CA LEU A 387 15.35 -12.07 -7.28
C LEU A 387 15.53 -13.42 -7.96
N ASP A 388 15.75 -13.40 -9.28
CA ASP A 388 15.97 -14.62 -10.05
C ASP A 388 17.22 -15.36 -9.55
N SER A 389 17.25 -16.68 -9.66
CA SER A 389 18.47 -17.44 -9.36
C SER A 389 19.55 -17.18 -10.43
N VAL A 390 20.84 -17.36 -10.09
CA VAL A 390 22.02 -16.88 -10.87
C VAL A 390 22.17 -17.56 -12.24
#